data_AF-A0A9Q1QHT7-F1
#
_entry.id   AF-A0A9Q1QHT7-F1
#
_cell.length_a   1.000
_cell.length_b   1.000
_cell.length_c   1.000
_cell.angle_alpha   90.00
_cell.angle_beta   90.00
_cell.angle_gamma   90.00
#
_symmetry.space_group_name_H-M   'P 1'
#
loop_
_entity.id
_entity.type
_entity.pdbx_description
1 polymer ?
#
loop_
_entity_poly.entity_id
_entity_poly.type
_entity_poly.pdbx_seq_one_letter_code
_entity_poly.pdbx_strand_id
1 'polypeptide(L)'
;MGEELVGEGHGENPEEEEEEAEVLEQEVEGRRREVVRLEKWKQKKQTQMMEIGEKLSNGDLHSQILAAREIRRIVRSSSSSSKTNIRSKFVAVGVIQPLISMLSSISLDAREASLLALLNLAVRNEHFQEGSCRARFQFFPLFGTAAFKFQ
;
A
#
# COMPACT_ATOMS: atom_id res chain seq x y z
N MET A 1 37.90 -31.62 -63.84
CA MET A 1 36.92 -32.20 -62.92
C MET A 1 37.50 -31.93 -61.54
N GLY A 2 37.24 -30.78 -60.93
CA GLY A 2 35.94 -30.38 -60.35
C GLY A 2 35.79 -31.15 -59.02
N GLU A 3 35.65 -30.57 -57.84
CA GLU A 3 35.06 -29.28 -57.45
C GLU A 3 35.71 -28.79 -56.14
N GLU A 4 35.88 -27.46 -56.01
CA GLU A 4 36.23 -26.77 -54.77
C GLU A 4 35.03 -26.81 -53.81
N LEU A 5 35.26 -27.32 -52.59
CA LEU A 5 34.34 -27.15 -51.47
C LEU A 5 34.51 -25.73 -50.92
N VAL A 6 33.63 -24.83 -51.36
CA VAL A 6 33.47 -23.49 -50.78
C VAL A 6 32.89 -23.67 -49.38
N GLY A 7 33.72 -23.46 -48.37
CA GLY A 7 33.26 -23.28 -47.00
C GLY A 7 32.50 -21.96 -46.92
N GLU A 8 31.18 -22.02 -46.81
CA GLU A 8 30.36 -20.89 -46.39
C GLU A 8 30.60 -20.66 -44.89
N GLY A 9 31.68 -19.94 -44.59
CA GLY A 9 31.80 -19.21 -43.34
C GLY A 9 30.77 -18.09 -43.37
N HIS A 10 29.58 -18.37 -42.86
CA HIS A 10 28.66 -17.32 -42.38
C HIS A 10 29.39 -16.63 -41.24
N GLY A 11 30.16 -15.59 -41.57
CA GLY A 11 30.72 -14.67 -40.59
C GLY A 11 29.56 -13.92 -39.99
N GLU A 12 29.10 -14.37 -38.82
CA GLU A 12 28.25 -13.57 -37.94
C GLU A 12 28.98 -12.24 -37.74
N ASN A 13 28.39 -11.16 -38.25
CA ASN A 13 29.00 -9.85 -38.28
C ASN A 13 29.02 -9.30 -36.85
N PRO A 14 30.20 -9.09 -36.24
CA PRO A 14 30.30 -8.69 -34.83
C PRO A 14 29.60 -7.36 -34.52
N GLU A 15 29.36 -6.53 -35.53
CA GLU A 15 28.65 -5.24 -35.39
C GLU A 15 27.13 -5.42 -35.17
N GLU A 16 26.50 -6.48 -35.70
CA GLU A 16 25.06 -6.73 -35.54
C GLU A 16 24.74 -7.33 -34.15
N GLU A 17 25.62 -8.18 -33.61
CA GLU A 17 25.52 -8.70 -32.23
C GLU A 17 25.72 -7.60 -31.17
N GLU A 18 26.60 -6.63 -31.44
CA GLU A 18 26.84 -5.50 -30.52
C GLU A 18 25.63 -4.56 -30.44
N GLU A 19 24.95 -4.33 -31.58
CA GLU A 19 23.74 -3.50 -31.65
C GLU A 19 22.53 -4.18 -30.98
N GLU A 20 22.34 -5.49 -31.18
CA GLU A 20 21.29 -6.25 -30.46
C GLU A 20 21.56 -6.31 -28.94
N ALA A 21 22.82 -6.46 -28.53
CA ALA A 21 23.20 -6.43 -27.12
C ALA A 21 22.91 -5.06 -26.48
N GLU A 22 23.21 -3.96 -27.18
CA GLU A 22 22.93 -2.60 -26.68
C GLU A 22 21.41 -2.35 -26.53
N VAL A 23 20.60 -2.79 -27.48
CA VAL A 23 19.13 -2.68 -27.41
C VAL A 23 18.57 -3.45 -26.21
N LEU A 24 19.07 -4.66 -25.95
CA LEU A 24 18.67 -5.46 -24.80
C LEU A 24 19.08 -4.81 -23.47
N GLU A 25 20.29 -4.26 -23.37
CA GLU A 25 20.74 -3.53 -22.18
C GLU A 25 19.89 -2.28 -21.92
N GLN A 26 19.54 -1.54 -22.97
CA GLN A 26 18.66 -0.39 -22.88
C GLN A 26 17.24 -0.77 -22.42
N GLU A 27 16.69 -1.91 -22.88
CA GLU A 27 15.40 -2.42 -22.41
C GLU A 27 15.47 -2.88 -20.94
N VAL A 28 16.54 -3.58 -20.55
CA VAL A 28 16.78 -4.03 -19.17
C VAL A 28 16.90 -2.84 -18.22
N GLU A 29 17.65 -1.81 -18.58
CA GLU A 29 17.79 -0.59 -17.78
C GLU A 29 16.49 0.24 -17.80
N GLY A 30 15.75 0.25 -18.91
CA GLY A 30 14.39 0.80 -18.98
C GLY A 30 13.43 0.14 -17.99
N ARG A 31 13.43 -1.20 -17.97
CA ARG A 31 12.63 -2.02 -17.05
C ARG A 31 13.06 -1.80 -15.60
N ARG A 32 14.36 -1.72 -15.33
CA ARG A 32 14.93 -1.44 -14.00
C ARG A 32 14.51 -0.07 -13.49
N ARG A 33 14.55 0.97 -14.33
CA ARG A 33 14.08 2.32 -13.99
C ARG A 33 12.60 2.35 -13.62
N GLU A 34 11.76 1.60 -14.33
CA GLU A 34 10.33 1.51 -14.02
C GLU A 34 10.08 0.80 -12.68
N VAL A 35 10.78 -0.29 -12.39
CA VAL A 35 10.69 -0.99 -11.08
C VAL A 35 11.04 -0.03 -9.94
N VAL A 36 12.16 0.69 -10.04
CA VAL A 36 12.58 1.67 -9.02
C VAL A 36 11.53 2.78 -8.82
N ARG A 37 10.91 3.26 -9.91
CA ARG A 37 9.85 4.28 -9.85
C ARG A 37 8.62 3.78 -9.11
N LEU A 38 8.18 2.55 -9.40
CA LEU A 38 7.04 1.92 -8.75
C LEU A 38 7.29 1.66 -7.27
N GLU A 39 8.50 1.26 -6.90
CA GLU A 39 8.90 1.06 -5.49
C GLU A 39 8.87 2.37 -4.71
N LYS A 40 9.46 3.44 -5.25
CA LYS A 40 9.40 4.78 -4.63
C LYS A 40 7.95 5.23 -4.45
N TRP A 41 7.09 5.00 -5.44
CA TRP A 41 5.66 5.32 -5.36
C TRP A 41 4.96 4.49 -4.27
N LYS A 42 5.21 3.19 -4.20
CA LYS A 42 4.67 2.29 -3.15
C LYS A 42 5.11 2.73 -1.75
N GLN A 43 6.38 3.10 -1.59
CA GLN A 43 6.93 3.58 -0.32
C GLN A 43 6.28 4.91 0.08
N LYS A 44 6.17 5.87 -0.84
CA LYS A 44 5.49 7.14 -0.59
C LYS A 44 4.04 6.95 -0.17
N LYS A 45 3.30 6.06 -0.86
CA LYS A 45 1.93 5.69 -0.48
C LYS A 45 1.87 5.10 0.93
N GLN A 46 2.81 4.23 1.30
CA GLN A 46 2.85 3.65 2.64
C GLN A 46 3.09 4.71 3.72
N THR A 47 4.01 5.66 3.48
CA THR A 47 4.24 6.78 4.41
C THR A 47 2.99 7.63 4.58
N GLN A 48 2.31 7.97 3.48
CA GLN A 48 1.05 8.71 3.52
C GLN A 48 -0.02 7.99 4.36
N MET A 49 -0.11 6.67 4.24
CA MET A 49 -1.07 5.88 5.02
C MET A 49 -0.76 5.88 6.52
N MET A 50 0.52 5.82 6.90
CA MET A 50 0.94 5.92 8.31
C MET A 50 0.60 7.29 8.89
N GLU A 51 0.91 8.37 8.15
CA GLU A 51 0.61 9.74 8.56
C GLU A 51 -0.90 9.97 8.75
N ILE A 52 -1.73 9.44 7.85
CA ILE A 52 -3.19 9.52 7.96
C ILE A 52 -3.67 8.76 9.21
N GLY A 53 -3.12 7.57 9.48
CA GLY A 53 -3.47 6.80 10.67
C GLY A 53 -3.09 7.50 11.97
N GLU A 54 -1.94 8.18 11.98
CA GLU A 54 -1.50 9.01 13.10
C GLU A 54 -2.43 10.20 13.33
N LYS A 55 -2.76 10.96 12.28
CA LYS A 55 -3.73 12.08 12.36
C LYS A 55 -5.10 11.64 12.84
N LEU A 56 -5.52 10.43 12.48
CA LEU A 56 -6.79 9.88 12.93
C LEU A 56 -6.76 9.46 14.41
N SER A 57 -5.60 9.03 14.92
CA SER A 57 -5.48 8.53 16.31
C SER A 57 -5.17 9.65 17.31
N ASN A 58 -4.34 10.62 16.91
CA ASN A 58 -3.79 11.65 17.79
C ASN A 58 -4.32 13.06 17.47
N GLY A 59 -5.01 13.25 16.35
CA GLY A 59 -5.51 14.55 15.92
C GLY A 59 -6.77 15.01 16.64
N ASP A 60 -7.06 16.30 16.53
CA ASP A 60 -8.33 16.89 16.94
C ASP A 60 -9.49 16.41 16.05
N LEU A 61 -10.74 16.63 16.48
CA LEU A 61 -11.93 16.14 15.78
C LEU A 61 -11.99 16.56 14.31
N HIS A 62 -11.55 17.77 13.97
CA HIS A 62 -11.53 18.25 12.59
C HIS A 62 -10.47 17.51 11.76
N SER A 63 -9.27 17.35 12.30
CA SER A 63 -8.20 16.56 11.69
C SER A 63 -8.60 15.10 11.47
N GLN A 64 -9.31 14.49 12.43
CA GLN A 64 -9.84 13.13 12.32
C GLN A 64 -10.87 13.00 11.19
N ILE A 65 -11.78 13.95 11.05
CA ILE A 65 -12.75 13.99 9.94
C ILE A 65 -12.03 14.06 8.59
N LEU A 66 -11.03 14.94 8.46
CA LEU A 66 -10.24 15.07 7.23
C LEU A 66 -9.47 13.79 6.91
N ALA A 67 -8.85 13.17 7.92
CA ALA A 67 -8.15 11.90 7.79
C ALA A 67 -9.10 10.78 7.33
N ALA A 68 -10.28 10.63 7.93
CA ALA A 68 -11.29 9.65 7.53
C ALA A 68 -11.77 9.86 6.08
N ARG A 69 -11.97 11.11 5.67
CA ARG A 69 -12.31 11.46 4.27
C ARG A 69 -11.19 11.09 3.30
N GLU A 70 -9.93 11.28 3.71
CA GLU A 70 -8.76 10.89 2.91
C GLU A 70 -8.65 9.37 2.75
N ILE A 71 -8.85 8.60 3.82
CA ILE A 71 -8.91 7.13 3.76
C ILE A 71 -9.91 6.70 2.69
N ARG A 72 -11.14 7.23 2.74
CA ARG A 72 -12.18 6.94 1.75
C ARG A 72 -11.72 7.26 0.32
N ARG A 73 -11.11 8.43 0.11
CA ARG A 73 -10.63 8.86 -1.20
C ARG A 73 -9.58 7.89 -1.74
N ILE A 74 -8.56 7.55 -0.94
CA ILE A 74 -7.47 6.66 -1.33
C ILE A 74 -8.00 5.25 -1.66
N VAL A 75 -8.86 4.70 -0.82
CA VAL A 75 -9.43 3.35 -1.00
C VAL A 75 -10.30 3.29 -2.25
N ARG A 76 -11.09 4.33 -2.53
CA ARG A 76 -11.98 4.39 -3.70
C ARG A 76 -11.22 4.61 -5.01
N SER A 77 -10.25 5.53 -5.03
CA SER A 77 -9.53 5.95 -6.24
C SER A 77 -8.46 4.96 -6.70
N SER A 78 -8.18 3.90 -5.94
CA SER A 78 -7.14 2.93 -6.29
C SER A 78 -7.66 1.87 -7.27
N SER A 79 -6.85 1.43 -8.23
CA SER A 79 -7.22 0.37 -9.19
C SER A 79 -7.54 -0.97 -8.50
N SER A 80 -8.40 -1.80 -9.10
CA SER A 80 -8.95 -3.03 -8.50
C SER A 80 -7.91 -3.94 -7.81
N SER A 81 -6.78 -4.21 -8.46
CA SER A 81 -5.68 -5.03 -7.91
C SER A 81 -4.97 -4.38 -6.72
N SER A 82 -4.88 -3.06 -6.69
CA SER A 82 -4.25 -2.29 -5.61
C SER A 82 -5.19 -2.05 -4.42
N LYS A 83 -6.52 -2.19 -4.58
CA LYS A 83 -7.50 -1.94 -3.51
C LYS A 83 -7.33 -2.90 -2.34
N THR A 84 -7.12 -4.20 -2.60
CA THR A 84 -6.94 -5.22 -1.55
C THR A 84 -5.66 -4.98 -0.74
N ASN A 85 -4.58 -4.54 -1.39
CA ASN A 85 -3.31 -4.21 -0.71
C ASN A 85 -3.41 -2.95 0.16
N ILE A 86 -4.19 -1.94 -0.25
CA ILE A 86 -4.34 -0.70 0.50
C ILE A 86 -5.24 -0.91 1.73
N ARG A 87 -6.33 -1.67 1.61
CA ARG A 87 -7.20 -1.96 2.76
C ARG A 87 -6.46 -2.69 3.87
N SER A 88 -5.73 -3.76 3.52
CA SER A 88 -4.93 -4.54 4.49
C SER A 88 -3.88 -3.68 5.18
N LYS A 89 -3.22 -2.78 4.45
CA LYS A 89 -2.26 -1.83 5.05
C LYS A 89 -2.92 -0.84 6.02
N PHE A 90 -4.09 -0.30 5.72
CA PHE A 90 -4.81 0.57 6.66
C PHE A 90 -5.20 -0.19 7.94
N VAL A 91 -5.65 -1.45 7.80
CA VAL A 91 -5.92 -2.31 8.96
C VAL A 91 -4.65 -2.55 9.78
N ALA A 92 -3.50 -2.80 9.13
CA ALA A 92 -2.22 -2.97 9.81
C ALA A 92 -1.73 -1.71 10.55
N VAL A 93 -2.07 -0.51 10.05
CA VAL A 93 -1.81 0.78 10.73
C VAL A 93 -2.72 0.96 11.95
N GLY A 94 -3.82 0.20 12.06
CA GLY A 94 -4.71 0.26 13.22
C GLY A 94 -5.83 1.32 13.12
N VAL A 95 -6.15 1.79 11.91
CA VAL A 95 -7.14 2.88 11.72
C VAL A 95 -8.58 2.49 12.10
N ILE A 96 -8.87 1.19 12.25
CA ILE A 96 -10.22 0.72 12.56
C ILE A 96 -10.71 1.19 13.93
N GLN A 97 -9.86 1.15 14.95
CA GLN A 97 -10.24 1.54 16.32
C GLN A 97 -10.60 3.03 16.43
N PRO A 98 -9.77 3.97 15.92
CA PRO A 98 -10.15 5.39 15.87
C PRO A 98 -11.44 5.66 15.09
N LEU A 99 -11.65 5.00 13.94
CA LEU A 99 -12.89 5.16 13.16
C LEU A 99 -14.12 4.74 13.95
N ILE A 100 -14.06 3.65 14.71
CA ILE A 100 -15.15 3.19 15.59
C ILE A 100 -15.39 4.21 16.72
N SER A 101 -14.32 4.71 17.35
CA SER A 101 -14.42 5.73 18.41
C SER A 101 -15.12 7.01 17.92
N MET A 102 -14.87 7.42 16.67
CA MET A 102 -15.54 8.58 16.06
C MET A 102 -17.04 8.37 15.87
N LEU A 103 -17.55 7.13 15.78
CA LEU A 103 -18.99 6.87 15.69
C LEU A 103 -19.74 7.26 16.97
N SER A 104 -19.04 7.23 18.11
CA SER A 104 -19.56 7.66 19.40
C SER A 104 -19.50 9.16 19.61
N SER A 105 -18.84 9.92 18.72
CA SER A 105 -18.76 11.38 18.83
C SER A 105 -20.10 12.06 18.61
N ILE A 106 -20.28 13.29 19.09
CA ILE A 106 -21.54 14.06 18.93
C ILE A 106 -21.66 14.66 17.51
N SER A 107 -20.55 14.79 16.79
CA SER A 107 -20.53 15.39 15.46
C SER A 107 -21.05 14.43 14.40
N LEU A 108 -22.08 14.85 13.66
CA LEU A 108 -22.60 14.10 12.52
C LEU A 108 -21.55 13.92 11.43
N ASP A 109 -20.72 14.95 11.18
CA ASP A 109 -19.64 14.89 10.18
C ASP A 109 -18.61 13.80 10.48
N ALA A 110 -18.24 13.66 11.76
CA ALA A 110 -17.33 12.62 12.22
C ALA A 110 -17.94 11.23 12.07
N ARG A 111 -19.21 11.06 12.43
CA ARG A 111 -19.92 9.79 12.24
C ARG A 111 -20.02 9.41 10.77
N GLU A 112 -20.45 10.33 9.92
CA GLU A 112 -20.60 10.10 8.49
C GLU A 112 -19.27 9.75 7.83
N ALA A 113 -18.22 10.55 8.11
CA ALA A 113 -16.89 10.31 7.56
C ALA A 113 -16.37 8.92 7.97
N SER A 114 -16.56 8.54 9.23
CA SER A 114 -16.14 7.23 9.73
C SER A 114 -16.93 6.07 9.15
N LEU A 115 -18.25 6.18 9.04
CA LEU A 115 -19.08 5.15 8.41
C LEU A 115 -18.69 4.93 6.95
N LEU A 116 -18.52 6.01 6.20
CA LEU A 116 -18.12 5.92 4.79
C LEU A 116 -16.71 5.34 4.65
N ALA A 117 -15.77 5.68 5.54
CA ALA A 117 -14.44 5.10 5.54
C ALA A 117 -14.48 3.59 5.83
N LEU A 118 -15.18 3.17 6.88
CA LEU A 118 -15.35 1.77 7.27
C LEU A 118 -16.02 0.95 6.17
N LEU A 119 -17.09 1.47 5.56
CA LEU A 119 -17.77 0.81 4.45
C LEU A 119 -16.81 0.54 3.28
N ASN A 120 -16.01 1.53 2.90
CA ASN A 120 -15.07 1.37 1.79
C ASN A 120 -13.90 0.43 2.13
N LEU A 121 -13.51 0.33 3.41
CA LEU A 121 -12.54 -0.64 3.91
C LEU A 121 -13.12 -2.07 3.97
N ALA A 122 -14.41 -2.22 4.27
CA ALA A 122 -15.10 -3.51 4.41
C ALA A 122 -15.56 -4.11 3.06
N VAL A 123 -15.86 -3.28 2.05
CA VAL A 123 -16.33 -3.74 0.74
C VAL A 123 -15.23 -4.53 0.02
N ARG A 124 -15.47 -5.84 -0.17
CA ARG A 124 -14.64 -6.79 -0.95
C ARG A 124 -13.26 -7.11 -0.35
N ASN A 125 -13.22 -7.61 0.88
CA ASN A 125 -12.10 -8.42 1.38
C ASN A 125 -12.52 -9.90 1.39
N GLU A 126 -12.41 -10.54 0.23
CA GLU A 126 -12.60 -11.99 0.05
C GLU A 126 -11.36 -12.77 0.54
N HIS A 127 -10.31 -12.04 0.96
CA HIS A 127 -9.11 -12.58 1.59
C HIS A 127 -8.99 -12.11 3.04
N PHE A 128 -9.98 -12.43 3.86
CA PHE A 128 -9.67 -12.86 5.22
C PHE A 128 -9.01 -14.25 5.09
N GLN A 129 -7.78 -14.30 4.55
CA GLN A 129 -6.95 -15.49 4.69
C GLN A 129 -6.60 -15.57 6.18
N GLU A 130 -7.28 -16.48 6.86
CA GLU A 130 -7.14 -16.87 8.25
C GLU A 130 -5.70 -17.35 8.54
N GLY A 131 -4.72 -16.43 8.57
CA GLY A 131 -3.32 -16.85 8.69
C GLY A 131 -2.33 -15.84 9.25
N SER A 132 -2.69 -14.57 9.50
CA SER A 132 -1.69 -13.57 9.92
C SER A 132 -2.15 -12.56 10.98
N CYS A 133 -3.15 -12.90 11.80
CA CYS A 133 -3.56 -12.06 12.95
C CYS A 133 -3.10 -12.59 14.31
N ARG A 134 -2.26 -13.62 14.39
CA ARG A 134 -1.85 -14.23 15.66
C ARG A 134 -0.64 -13.57 16.36
N ALA A 135 -0.23 -12.35 15.98
CA ALA A 135 0.98 -11.76 16.57
C ALA A 135 0.90 -10.27 16.95
N ARG A 136 -0.27 -9.64 17.06
CA ARG A 136 -0.35 -8.23 17.50
C ARG A 136 -1.51 -7.86 18.44
N PHE A 137 -2.05 -8.84 19.17
CA PHE A 137 -2.89 -8.60 20.37
C PHE A 137 -2.14 -8.85 21.69
N GLN A 138 -0.84 -8.54 21.73
CA GLN A 138 -0.08 -8.40 22.98
C GLN A 138 0.81 -7.16 22.86
N PHE A 139 0.24 -5.99 23.09
CA PHE A 139 0.84 -4.82 23.76
C PHE A 139 -0.11 -3.63 23.62
N PHE A 140 -1.32 -3.77 24.18
CA PHE A 140 -2.06 -2.61 24.69
C PHE A 140 -1.88 -2.67 26.21
N PRO A 141 -1.00 -1.85 26.82
CA PRO A 141 -1.00 -1.71 28.27
C PRO A 141 -2.28 -0.96 28.69
N LEU A 142 -3.35 -1.72 28.89
CA LEU A 142 -4.49 -1.34 29.71
C LEU A 142 -4.12 -1.56 31.19
N PHE A 143 -3.25 -0.73 31.77
CA PHE A 143 -3.16 -0.54 33.23
C PHE A 143 -2.47 0.80 33.50
N GLY A 144 -3.22 1.88 33.29
CA GLY A 144 -2.93 3.16 33.93
C GLY A 144 -3.58 3.15 35.31
N THR A 145 -2.77 2.92 36.34
CA THR A 145 -3.15 3.05 37.74
C THR A 145 -3.60 4.48 38.06
N ALA A 146 -4.88 4.67 38.37
CA ALA A 146 -5.35 5.81 39.14
C ALA A 146 -6.20 5.28 40.30
N ALA A 147 -5.63 5.33 41.49
CA ALA A 147 -6.27 4.96 42.74
C ALA A 147 -7.40 5.94 43.07
N PHE A 148 -8.65 5.51 42.93
CA PHE A 148 -9.78 6.17 43.59
C PHE A 148 -9.89 5.63 45.01
N LYS A 149 -9.36 6.39 45.97
CA LYS A 149 -9.64 6.22 47.40
C LYS A 149 -11.01 6.84 47.68
N PHE A 150 -11.98 6.03 48.05
CA PHE A 150 -13.23 6.47 48.66
C PHE A 150 -12.95 6.71 50.15
N GLN A 151 -13.25 7.90 50.65
CA GLN A 151 -13.48 8.17 52.07
C GLN A 151 -14.82 8.88 52.20
#